data_AF-A0A9R1AQ39-F1
#
_entry.id   AF-A0A9R1AQ39-F1
#
_cell.length_a   1.000
_cell.length_b   1.000
_cell.length_c   1.000
_cell.angle_alpha   90.00
_cell.angle_beta   90.00
_cell.angle_gamma   90.00
#
_symmetry.space_group_name_H-M   'P 1'
#
loop_
_entity.id
_entity.type
_entity.pdbx_description
1 polymer ?
#
loop_
_entity_poly.entity_id
_entity_poly.type
_entity_poly.pdbx_seq_one_letter_code
_entity_poly.pdbx_strand_id
1 'polypeptide(L)'
;MGYLAPEWLSGVAITPKVDVYAFGMVLLEIISGRRNSAHETSYNTSTNSSNQHVEYFPIQAINKLHSGDVKSLVDPRLNGEFSLEEAERVCKVACWCIQDNEFDRPTMGEVVRVLEGLQEIDAPSMPRLLAAITRQSGVAM
;
A
#
# COMPACT_ATOMS: atom_id res chain seq x y z
N MET A 1 1.33 -9.38 11.12
CA MET A 1 2.40 -8.36 11.05
C MET A 1 2.21 -7.54 9.78
N GLY A 2 1.30 -6.57 9.78
CA GLY A 2 0.99 -5.77 8.57
C GLY A 2 1.49 -4.32 8.61
N TYR A 3 1.88 -3.81 9.78
CA TYR A 3 2.18 -2.38 9.99
C TYR A 3 3.61 -2.11 10.46
N LEU A 4 4.40 -3.15 10.69
CA LEU A 4 5.77 -2.99 11.15
C LEU A 4 6.66 -2.69 9.96
N ALA A 5 7.42 -1.60 10.07
CA ALA A 5 8.44 -1.25 9.10
C ALA A 5 9.53 -2.33 9.07
N PRO A 6 10.15 -2.61 7.90
CA PRO A 6 11.16 -3.67 7.76
C PRO A 6 12.33 -3.54 8.74
N GLU A 7 12.76 -2.32 9.02
CA GLU A 7 13.89 -2.04 9.90
C GLU A 7 13.64 -2.49 11.35
N TRP A 8 12.37 -2.57 11.77
CA TRP A 8 11.96 -3.03 13.09
C TRP A 8 12.36 -4.50 13.34
N LEU A 9 12.49 -5.29 12.28
CA LEU A 9 12.92 -6.69 12.33
C LEU A 9 14.45 -6.85 12.15
N SER A 10 15.13 -5.81 11.65
CA SER A 10 16.54 -5.85 11.29
C SER A 10 17.50 -5.44 12.41
N GLY A 11 16.98 -4.90 13.52
CA GLY A 11 17.80 -4.43 14.65
C GLY A 11 18.55 -3.12 14.40
N VAL A 12 18.23 -2.40 13.32
CA VAL A 12 18.73 -1.05 13.04
C VAL A 12 18.01 -0.03 13.94
N ALA A 13 18.57 1.17 14.08
CA ALA A 13 18.00 2.24 14.90
C ALA A 13 16.54 2.52 14.50
N ILE A 14 15.65 2.52 15.49
CA ILE A 14 14.24 2.88 15.29
C ILE A 14 14.16 4.41 15.19
N THR A 15 13.61 4.90 14.08
CA THR A 15 13.41 6.34 13.83
C THR A 15 11.91 6.64 13.74
N PRO A 16 11.48 7.92 13.74
CA PRO A 16 10.08 8.27 13.48
C PRO A 16 9.54 7.79 12.12
N LYS A 17 10.40 7.30 11.21
CA LYS A 17 9.99 6.73 9.92
C LYS A 17 9.24 5.41 10.05
N VAL A 18 9.32 4.71 11.19
CA VAL A 18 8.49 3.53 11.45
C VAL A 18 7.01 3.90 11.57
N ASP A 19 6.72 5.07 12.16
CA ASP A 19 5.35 5.58 12.27
C ASP A 19 4.82 6.02 10.90
N VAL A 20 5.67 6.61 10.07
CA VAL A 20 5.33 6.94 8.67
C VAL A 20 4.94 5.67 7.90
N TYR A 21 5.71 4.59 8.04
CA TYR A 21 5.38 3.31 7.41
C TYR A 21 4.03 2.77 7.89
N ALA A 22 3.82 2.71 9.20
CA ALA A 22 2.56 2.25 9.79
C ALA A 22 1.37 3.09 9.30
N PHE A 23 1.54 4.40 9.21
CA PHE A 23 0.54 5.31 8.66
C PHE A 23 0.24 5.01 7.18
N GLY A 24 1.27 4.76 6.36
CA GLY A 24 1.10 4.34 4.97
C GLY A 24 0.26 3.08 4.83
N MET A 25 0.49 2.09 5.69
CA MET A 25 -0.35 0.89 5.75
C MET A 25 -1.80 1.25 6.13
N VAL A 26 -2.02 2.09 7.14
CA VAL A 26 -3.37 2.54 7.52
C VAL A 26 -4.09 3.25 6.35
N LEU A 27 -3.40 4.10 5.59
CA LEU A 27 -3.96 4.73 4.39
C LEU A 27 -4.43 3.69 3.36
N LEU A 28 -3.67 2.61 3.15
CA LEU A 28 -4.07 1.52 2.26
C LEU A 28 -5.33 0.79 2.75
N GLU A 29 -5.51 0.64 4.05
CA GLU A 29 -6.75 0.08 4.61
C GLU A 29 -7.94 1.03 4.42
N ILE A 30 -7.71 2.33 4.59
CA ILE A 30 -8.75 3.35 4.40
C ILE A 30 -9.22 3.36 2.94
N ILE A 31 -8.29 3.35 1.98
CA ILE A 31 -8.63 3.33 0.55
C ILE A 31 -9.44 2.07 0.24
N SER A 32 -9.00 0.90 0.70
CA SER A 32 -9.61 -0.38 0.31
C SER A 32 -10.82 -0.80 1.12
N GLY A 33 -11.00 -0.24 2.32
CA GLY A 33 -11.94 -0.73 3.31
C GLY A 33 -11.62 -2.12 3.85
N ARG A 34 -10.42 -2.65 3.57
CA ARG A 34 -9.98 -4.00 3.92
C ARG A 34 -8.83 -3.94 4.90
N ARG A 35 -8.74 -4.94 5.78
CA ARG A 35 -7.60 -5.05 6.69
C ARG A 35 -6.35 -5.53 5.97
N ASN A 36 -5.19 -4.96 6.32
CA ASN A 36 -3.86 -5.37 5.85
C ASN A 36 -3.35 -6.67 6.49
N SER A 37 -4.20 -7.40 7.23
CA SER A 37 -3.83 -8.66 7.85
C SER A 37 -4.00 -9.81 6.84
N ALA A 38 -3.01 -10.70 6.77
CA ALA A 38 -2.98 -11.83 5.85
C ALA A 38 -4.15 -12.82 5.99
N HIS A 39 -4.99 -12.68 7.02
CA HIS A 39 -5.94 -13.71 7.45
C HIS A 39 -7.39 -13.47 7.01
N GLU A 40 -7.74 -12.27 6.52
CA GLU A 40 -9.13 -11.97 6.11
C GLU A 40 -9.38 -12.15 4.60
N THR A 41 -8.33 -12.19 3.77
CA THR A 41 -8.48 -12.40 2.31
C THR A 41 -8.82 -13.86 1.95
N SER A 42 -8.77 -14.79 2.91
CA SER A 42 -9.07 -16.22 2.68
C SER A 42 -10.55 -16.58 2.82
N TYR A 43 -11.41 -15.71 3.37
CA TYR A 43 -12.78 -16.09 3.75
C TYR A 43 -13.91 -15.56 2.85
N ASN A 44 -13.65 -14.64 1.91
CA ASN A 44 -14.70 -13.99 1.11
C ASN A 44 -14.70 -14.30 -0.40
N THR A 45 -14.03 -15.37 -0.84
CA THR A 45 -14.13 -15.84 -2.24
C THR A 45 -14.67 -17.26 -2.28
N SER A 46 -15.99 -17.38 -2.14
CA SER A 46 -16.74 -18.61 -2.46
C SER A 46 -16.92 -18.77 -3.98
N THR A 47 -15.83 -18.69 -4.75
CA THR A 47 -15.85 -19.03 -6.18
C THR A 47 -14.72 -20.00 -6.49
N ASN A 48 -15.12 -21.21 -6.88
CA ASN A 48 -14.27 -22.33 -7.29
C ASN A 48 -13.33 -21.93 -8.43
N SER A 49 -12.13 -21.46 -8.11
CA SER A 49 -11.04 -21.30 -9.07
C SER A 49 -9.72 -21.56 -8.36
N SER A 50 -9.20 -22.76 -8.59
CA SER A 50 -7.88 -23.24 -8.21
C SER A 50 -6.81 -22.36 -8.86
N ASN A 51 -6.32 -21.34 -8.14
CA ASN A 51 -5.07 -20.57 -8.29
C ASN A 51 -5.20 -19.11 -7.83
N GLN A 52 -6.07 -18.80 -6.86
CA GLN A 52 -6.17 -17.44 -6.34
C GLN A 52 -4.96 -17.12 -5.46
N HIS A 53 -3.89 -16.64 -6.08
CA HIS A 53 -2.74 -16.07 -5.40
C HIS A 53 -3.24 -14.88 -4.56
N VAL A 54 -3.15 -14.97 -3.23
CA VAL A 54 -3.52 -13.86 -2.33
C VAL A 54 -2.44 -12.79 -2.46
N GLU A 55 -2.58 -11.92 -3.46
CA GLU A 55 -1.63 -10.84 -3.69
C GLU A 55 -1.74 -9.84 -2.54
N TYR A 56 -0.64 -9.61 -1.84
CA TYR A 56 -0.55 -8.68 -0.72
C TYR A 56 -1.01 -7.28 -1.17
N PHE A 57 -2.02 -6.70 -0.50
CA PHE A 57 -2.69 -5.48 -0.99
C PHE A 57 -1.76 -4.32 -1.35
N PRO A 58 -0.68 -4.03 -0.60
CA PRO A 58 0.30 -3.02 -1.01
C PRO A 58 0.90 -3.24 -2.42
N ILE A 59 1.09 -4.48 -2.85
CA ILE A 59 1.52 -4.83 -4.22
C ILE A 59 0.46 -4.43 -5.23
N GLN A 60 -0.79 -4.81 -4.96
CA GLN A 60 -1.91 -4.47 -5.83
C GLN A 60 -2.04 -2.95 -5.95
N ALA A 61 -1.89 -2.23 -4.83
CA ALA A 61 -2.02 -0.78 -4.78
C ALA A 61 -1.00 -0.08 -5.69
N ILE A 62 0.29 -0.43 -5.57
CA ILE A 62 1.34 0.17 -6.41
C ILE A 62 1.19 -0.21 -7.90
N ASN A 63 0.82 -1.46 -8.21
CA ASN A 63 0.56 -1.91 -9.58
C ASN A 63 -0.59 -1.12 -10.23
N LYS A 64 -1.70 -0.97 -9.51
CA LYS A 64 -2.88 -0.24 -9.97
C LYS A 64 -2.62 1.26 -10.05
N LEU A 65 -1.80 1.81 -9.15
CA LEU A 65 -1.34 3.19 -9.24
C LEU A 65 -0.54 3.43 -10.54
N HIS A 66 0.43 2.55 -10.85
CA HIS A 66 1.22 2.65 -12.09
C HIS A 66 0.40 2.43 -13.35
N SER A 67 -0.64 1.59 -13.30
CA SER A 67 -1.53 1.36 -14.44
C SER A 67 -2.65 2.39 -14.59
N GLY A 68 -2.76 3.37 -13.69
CA GLY A 68 -3.84 4.36 -13.68
C GLY A 68 -5.23 3.80 -13.33
N ASP A 69 -5.29 2.68 -12.62
CA ASP A 69 -6.54 2.00 -12.24
C ASP A 69 -6.75 2.00 -10.71
N VAL A 70 -6.48 3.13 -10.06
CA VAL A 70 -6.67 3.32 -8.62
C VAL A 70 -8.14 3.14 -8.22
N LYS A 71 -9.08 3.47 -9.11
CA LYS A 71 -10.52 3.27 -8.91
C LYS A 71 -10.86 1.83 -8.48
N SER A 72 -10.16 0.83 -9.04
CA SER A 72 -10.38 -0.58 -8.71
C SER A 72 -9.97 -0.97 -7.28
N LEU A 73 -9.17 -0.14 -6.62
CA LEU A 73 -8.71 -0.37 -5.24
C LEU A 73 -9.67 0.18 -4.19
N VAL A 74 -10.53 1.14 -4.56
CA VAL A 74 -11.34 1.91 -3.60
C VAL A 74 -12.46 1.05 -3.01
N ASP A 75 -12.76 1.23 -1.72
CA ASP A 75 -13.78 0.49 -0.99
C ASP A 75 -15.12 0.52 -1.75
N PRO A 76 -15.65 -0.64 -2.19
CA PRO A 76 -16.90 -0.69 -2.94
C PRO A 76 -18.09 -0.15 -2.15
N ARG A 77 -18.02 -0.12 -0.82
CA ARG A 77 -19.08 0.45 0.05
C ARG A 77 -19.22 1.96 -0.09
N LEU A 78 -18.23 2.65 -0.66
CA LEU A 78 -18.35 4.07 -1.02
C LEU A 78 -19.28 4.28 -2.22
N ASN A 79 -19.66 3.24 -2.97
CA ASN A 79 -20.61 3.30 -4.09
C ASN A 79 -20.29 4.39 -5.15
N GLY A 80 -19.02 4.73 -5.33
CA GLY A 80 -18.59 5.79 -6.26
C GLY A 80 -18.63 7.21 -5.69
N GLU A 81 -19.03 7.39 -4.43
CA GLU A 81 -19.08 8.67 -3.72
C GLU A 81 -17.68 9.06 -3.20
N PHE A 82 -16.74 9.30 -4.11
CA PHE A 82 -15.38 9.75 -3.80
C PHE A 82 -14.77 10.52 -4.96
N SER A 83 -13.78 11.37 -4.66
CA SER A 83 -12.95 12.00 -5.69
C SER A 83 -11.83 11.06 -6.13
N LEU A 84 -11.77 10.72 -7.42
CA LEU A 84 -10.69 9.90 -7.96
C LEU A 84 -9.32 10.57 -7.78
N GLU A 85 -9.26 11.89 -7.92
CA GLU A 85 -8.03 12.67 -7.72
C GLU A 85 -7.51 12.55 -6.28
N GLU A 86 -8.41 12.65 -5.29
CA GLU A 86 -8.04 12.47 -3.88
C GLU A 86 -7.64 11.02 -3.59
N ALA A 87 -8.36 10.04 -4.15
CA ALA A 87 -8.01 8.63 -4.01
C ALA A 87 -6.62 8.32 -4.59
N GLU A 88 -6.28 8.87 -5.77
CA GLU A 88 -4.95 8.77 -6.36
C GLU A 88 -3.89 9.44 -5.48
N ARG A 89 -4.19 10.62 -4.93
CA ARG A 89 -3.28 11.34 -4.03
C ARG A 89 -2.98 10.55 -2.77
N VAL A 90 -4.00 10.00 -2.11
CA VAL A 90 -3.84 9.15 -0.93
C VAL A 90 -3.06 7.89 -1.29
N CYS A 91 -3.34 7.27 -2.44
CA CYS A 91 -2.63 6.08 -2.91
C CYS A 91 -1.13 6.35 -3.14
N LYS A 92 -0.78 7.47 -3.77
CA LYS A 92 0.62 7.89 -3.95
C LYS A 92 1.33 8.07 -2.61
N VAL A 93 0.73 8.83 -1.69
CA VAL A 93 1.29 9.07 -0.35
C VAL A 93 1.49 7.76 0.40
N ALA A 94 0.49 6.88 0.37
CA ALA A 94 0.56 5.57 1.01
C ALA A 94 1.73 4.75 0.46
N CYS A 95 1.89 4.69 -0.87
CA CYS A 95 2.98 3.98 -1.53
C CYS A 95 4.38 4.55 -1.22
N TRP A 96 4.49 5.87 -1.03
CA TRP A 96 5.74 6.52 -0.58
C TRP A 96 6.05 6.21 0.88
N CYS A 97 5.03 6.19 1.73
CA CYS A 97 5.19 5.89 3.16
C CYS A 97 5.70 4.46 3.42
N ILE A 98 5.36 3.50 2.55
CA ILE A 98 5.72 2.08 2.72
C ILE A 98 6.98 1.65 1.97
N GLN A 99 7.81 2.60 1.51
CA GLN A 99 9.10 2.26 0.89
C GLN A 99 10.00 1.51 1.86
N ASP A 100 10.76 0.54 1.36
CA ASP A 100 11.62 -0.30 2.20
C ASP A 100 12.71 0.52 2.88
N ASN A 101 13.33 1.42 2.12
CA ASN A 101 14.34 2.33 2.60
C ASN A 101 13.67 3.51 3.32
N GLU A 102 13.96 3.68 4.61
CA GLU A 102 13.35 4.73 5.44
C GLU A 102 13.63 6.16 4.94
N PHE A 103 14.74 6.36 4.21
CA PHE A 103 15.13 7.65 3.65
C PHE A 103 14.26 8.06 2.46
N ASP A 104 13.64 7.10 1.78
CA ASP A 104 12.74 7.37 0.66
C ASP A 104 11.33 7.73 1.15
N ARG A 105 11.00 7.41 2.41
CA ARG A 105 9.71 7.76 2.99
C ARG A 105 9.65 9.26 3.24
N PRO A 106 8.49 9.92 3.09
CA PRO A 106 8.32 11.33 3.45
C PRO A 106 8.37 11.54 4.97
N THR A 107 8.48 12.79 5.39
CA THR A 107 8.17 13.20 6.76
C THR A 107 6.66 13.34 6.94
N MET A 108 6.14 13.27 8.17
CA MET A 108 4.70 13.49 8.42
C MET A 108 4.23 14.88 7.98
N GLY A 109 5.10 15.90 8.02
CA GLY A 109 4.78 17.23 7.50
C GLY A 109 4.62 17.26 5.97
N GLU A 110 5.44 16.50 5.25
CA GLU A 110 5.27 16.31 3.80
C GLU A 110 4.00 15.52 3.49
N VAL A 111 3.72 14.45 4.24
CA VAL A 111 2.48 13.67 4.12
C VAL A 111 1.25 14.57 4.21
N VAL A 112 1.17 15.44 5.22
CA VAL A 112 0.05 16.38 5.38
C VAL A 112 -0.04 17.34 4.20
N ARG A 113 1.06 17.98 3.80
CA ARG A 113 1.07 18.92 2.66
C ARG A 113 0.57 18.26 1.38
N VAL A 114 0.97 17.02 1.12
CA VAL A 114 0.48 16.29 -0.05
C VAL A 114 -1.00 15.99 0.11
N LEU A 115 -1.46 15.45 1.24
CA LEU A 115 -2.88 15.12 1.44
C LEU A 115 -3.79 16.35 1.30
N GLU A 116 -3.36 17.51 1.79
CA GLU A 116 -4.05 18.81 1.66
C GLU A 116 -4.01 19.38 0.23
N GLY A 117 -3.29 18.74 -0.71
CA GLY A 117 -3.14 19.21 -2.08
C GLY A 117 -2.18 20.41 -2.22
N LEU A 118 -1.39 20.71 -1.20
CA LEU A 118 -0.40 21.79 -1.19
C LEU A 118 0.92 21.39 -1.87
N GLN A 119 1.13 20.10 -2.10
CA GLN A 119 2.30 19.54 -2.75
C GLN A 119 1.91 18.38 -3.66
N GLU A 120 2.31 18.44 -4.93
CA GLU A 120 2.20 17.31 -5.83
C GLU A 120 3.39 16.36 -5.68
N ILE A 121 3.13 15.07 -5.87
CA ILE A 121 4.14 14.02 -5.90
C ILE A 121 3.87 13.06 -7.05
N ASP A 122 4.94 12.54 -7.63
CA ASP A 122 4.87 11.46 -8.60
C ASP A 122 4.65 10.11 -7.92
N ALA A 123 4.23 9.12 -8.71
CA ALA A 123 4.15 7.76 -8.20
C ALA A 123 5.56 7.24 -7.84
N PRO A 124 5.73 6.61 -6.67
CA PRO A 124 7.03 6.05 -6.29
C PRO A 124 7.39 4.84 -7.16
N SER A 125 8.66 4.43 -7.10
CA SER A 125 9.06 3.12 -7.60
C SER A 125 8.41 1.99 -6.80
N MET A 126 8.27 0.82 -7.43
CA MET A 126 7.91 -0.42 -6.77
C MET A 126 8.91 -0.71 -5.62
N PRO A 127 8.46 -0.88 -4.36
CA PRO A 127 9.35 -1.27 -3.27
C PRO A 127 10.02 -2.61 -3.57
N ARG A 128 11.29 -2.76 -3.25
CA ARG A 128 12.12 -3.93 -3.63
C ARG A 128 11.74 -5.20 -2.86
N LEU A 129 11.36 -5.08 -1.60
CA LEU A 129 10.87 -6.19 -0.77
C LEU A 129 9.52 -6.68 -1.30
N LEU A 130 8.66 -5.75 -1.69
CA LEU A 130 7.40 -6.02 -2.38
C LEU A 130 7.62 -6.74 -3.72
N ALA A 131 8.61 -6.29 -4.51
CA ALA A 131 9.03 -6.95 -5.74
C ALA A 131 9.65 -8.35 -5.53
N ALA A 132 10.25 -8.62 -4.36
CA ALA A 132 10.80 -9.93 -4.02
C ALA A 132 9.68 -10.93 -3.67
N ILE A 133 8.63 -10.48 -2.97
CA ILE A 133 7.46 -11.29 -2.64
C ILE A 133 6.74 -11.73 -3.94
N THR A 134 6.52 -10.82 -4.88
CA THR A 134 5.91 -11.16 -6.18
C THR A 134 6.74 -12.12 -7.03
N ARG A 135 8.06 -12.13 -6.89
CA ARG A 135 8.95 -13.10 -7.57
C ARG A 135 8.95 -14.48 -6.92
N GLN A 136 8.84 -14.56 -5.59
CA GLN A 136 8.72 -15.86 -4.89
C GLN A 136 7.38 -16.55 -5.17
N SER A 137 6.35 -15.76 -5.46
CA SER A 137 5.05 -16.22 -5.93
C SER A 137 5.05 -16.79 -7.36
N GLY A 138 6.12 -16.55 -8.14
CA GLY A 138 6.22 -16.85 -9.56
C GLY A 138 7.16 -18.00 -9.94
N VAL A 139 7.65 -18.82 -8.98
CA VAL A 139 8.47 -20.00 -9.30
C VAL A 139 7.70 -21.28 -8.98
N ALA A 140 6.77 -21.60 -9.88
CA ALA A 140 6.35 -22.96 -10.19
C ALA A 140 5.81 -22.95 -11.64
N MET A 141 6.73 -22.94 -12.60
CA MET A 141 6.49 -23.54 -13.93
C MET A 141 7.35 -24.80 -14.01
#